data_AF-A0A954HJ93-F1
#
_entry.id   AF-A0A954HJ93-F1
#
_cell.length_a   1.000
_cell.length_b   1.000
_cell.length_c   1.000
_cell.angle_alpha   90.00
_cell.angle_beta   90.00
_cell.angle_gamma   90.00
#
_symmetry.space_group_name_H-M   'P 1'
#
loop_
_entity.id
_entity.type
_entity.pdbx_description
1 polymer ?
#
loop_
_entity_poly.entity_id
_entity_poly.type
_entity_poly.pdbx_seq_one_letter_code
_entity_poly.pdbx_strand_id
1 'polypeptide(L)'
;MTHGTHGREKQHARERRLFLLSFGACLLVATCFWAAVYGPAYVAYWSYSPLEGDILFQSLPHAPLVNAIEGVSESPYSHCGIVTRQDGRWMVCESLHGVEMTP
;
A
#
# COMPACT_ATOMS: atom_id res chain seq x y z
N MET A 1 17.45 -42.02 -41.06
CA MET A 1 17.59 -40.63 -40.59
C MET A 1 16.48 -40.33 -39.58
N THR A 2 16.59 -40.78 -38.33
CA THR A 2 15.54 -40.55 -37.30
C THR A 2 16.12 -40.28 -35.90
N HIS A 3 17.44 -40.13 -35.77
CA HIS A 3 18.10 -40.00 -34.46
C HIS A 3 18.09 -38.58 -33.86
N GLY A 4 17.52 -37.59 -34.55
CA GLY A 4 17.61 -36.17 -34.15
C GLY A 4 16.45 -35.60 -33.32
N THR A 5 15.28 -36.26 -33.28
CA THR A 5 14.07 -35.69 -32.66
C THR A 5 14.03 -35.88 -31.15
N HIS A 6 14.56 -37.00 -30.65
CA HIS A 6 14.50 -37.36 -29.23
C HIS A 6 15.39 -36.51 -28.32
N GLY A 7 16.46 -35.90 -28.85
CA GLY A 7 17.32 -34.96 -28.12
C GLY A 7 16.71 -33.56 -27.97
N ARG A 8 15.99 -33.11 -29.00
CA ARG A 8 15.35 -31.77 -29.06
C ARG A 8 14.21 -31.64 -28.07
N GLU A 9 13.41 -32.70 -27.92
CA GLU A 9 12.26 -32.74 -27.01
C GLU A 9 12.69 -32.68 -25.53
N LYS A 10 13.77 -33.39 -25.16
CA LYS A 10 14.37 -33.34 -23.82
C LYS A 10 14.98 -31.97 -23.50
N GLN A 11 15.55 -31.31 -24.50
CA GLN A 11 16.12 -29.97 -24.35
C GLN A 11 15.03 -28.92 -24.07
N HIS A 12 13.93 -28.91 -24.84
CA HIS A 12 12.80 -28.00 -24.60
C HIS A 12 12.11 -28.24 -23.25
N ALA A 13 12.02 -29.49 -22.80
CA ALA A 13 11.49 -29.79 -21.47
C ALA A 13 12.37 -29.22 -20.34
N ARG A 14 13.71 -29.29 -20.49
CA ARG A 14 14.67 -28.70 -19.55
C ARG A 14 14.62 -27.18 -19.56
N GLU A 15 14.56 -26.55 -20.74
CA GLU A 15 14.43 -25.08 -20.87
C GLU A 15 13.13 -24.57 -20.23
N ARG A 16 11.99 -25.24 -20.49
CA ARG A 16 10.71 -24.91 -19.83
C ARG A 16 10.80 -25.06 -18.32
N ARG A 17 11.45 -26.11 -17.82
CA ARG A 17 11.63 -26.33 -16.38
C ARG A 17 12.52 -25.24 -15.77
N LEU A 18 13.62 -24.87 -16.42
CA LEU A 18 14.48 -23.78 -15.98
C LEU A 18 13.73 -22.45 -15.98
N PHE A 19 12.98 -22.15 -17.05
CA PHE A 19 12.13 -20.96 -17.13
C PHE A 19 11.12 -20.89 -15.98
N LEU A 20 10.39 -21.99 -15.72
CA LEU A 20 9.39 -22.04 -14.64
C LEU A 20 10.04 -21.87 -13.25
N LEU A 21 11.20 -22.46 -13.02
CA LEU A 21 11.94 -22.30 -11.76
C LEU A 21 12.44 -20.87 -11.58
N SER A 22 13.04 -20.27 -12.61
CA SER A 22 13.50 -18.89 -12.57
C SER A 22 12.33 -17.91 -12.38
N PHE A 23 11.23 -18.11 -13.11
CA PHE A 23 10.03 -17.30 -12.95
C PHE A 23 9.44 -17.41 -11.54
N GLY A 24 9.33 -18.64 -11.03
CA GLY A 24 8.88 -18.89 -9.65
C GLY A 24 9.80 -18.23 -8.61
N ALA A 25 11.12 -18.30 -8.79
CA ALA A 25 12.08 -17.65 -7.92
C ALA A 25 11.95 -16.11 -7.96
N CYS A 26 11.79 -15.52 -9.15
CA CYS A 26 11.57 -14.09 -9.31
C CYS A 26 10.28 -13.62 -8.62
N LEU A 27 9.18 -14.38 -8.76
CA LEU A 27 7.93 -14.09 -8.06
C LEU A 27 8.12 -14.15 -6.54
N LEU A 28 8.80 -15.19 -6.04
CA LEU A 28 9.07 -15.33 -4.61
C LEU A 28 9.87 -14.14 -4.07
N VAL A 29 10.96 -13.76 -4.75
CA VAL A 29 11.78 -12.60 -4.38
C VAL A 29 10.95 -11.31 -4.40
N ALA A 30 10.15 -11.08 -5.45
CA ALA A 30 9.29 -9.91 -5.55
C ALA A 30 8.26 -9.86 -4.41
N THR A 31 7.63 -10.98 -4.08
CA THR A 31 6.66 -11.04 -2.97
C THR A 31 7.31 -10.83 -1.61
N CYS A 32 8.49 -11.42 -1.36
CA CYS A 32 9.23 -11.21 -0.12
C CYS A 32 9.68 -9.75 0.01
N PHE A 33 10.15 -9.14 -1.07
CA PHE A 33 10.53 -7.73 -1.10
C PHE A 33 9.32 -6.84 -0.81
N TRP A 34 8.18 -7.07 -1.48
CA TRP A 34 6.95 -6.33 -1.25
C TRP A 34 6.45 -6.48 0.19
N ALA A 35 6.45 -7.70 0.73
CA ALA A 35 6.09 -7.97 2.11
C ALA A 35 7.03 -7.29 3.13
N ALA A 36 8.34 -7.23 2.85
CA ALA A 36 9.29 -6.55 3.71
C ALA A 36 9.09 -5.03 3.71
N VAL A 37 8.79 -4.44 2.53
CA VAL A 37 8.59 -2.99 2.38
C VAL A 37 7.24 -2.54 2.96
N TYR A 38 6.15 -3.25 2.66
CA TYR A 38 4.79 -2.81 3.01
C TYR A 38 4.18 -3.53 4.22
N GLY A 39 4.68 -4.72 4.56
CA GLY A 39 4.16 -5.53 5.65
C GLY A 39 4.06 -4.80 7.00
N PRO A 40 5.10 -4.05 7.44
CA PRO A 40 5.02 -3.28 8.68
C PRO A 40 3.88 -2.25 8.69
N ALA A 41 3.64 -1.57 7.55
CA ALA A 41 2.57 -0.59 7.43
C ALA A 41 1.18 -1.26 7.51
N TYR A 42 1.01 -2.42 6.86
CA TYR A 42 -0.24 -3.20 7.00
C TYR A 42 -0.47 -3.66 8.43
N VAL A 43 0.58 -4.18 9.10
CA VAL A 43 0.46 -4.62 10.49
C VAL A 43 0.07 -3.45 11.40
N ALA A 44 0.71 -2.28 11.23
CA ALA A 44 0.38 -1.08 11.99
C ALA A 44 -1.05 -0.60 11.75
N TYR A 45 -1.54 -0.66 10.51
CA TYR A 45 -2.92 -0.32 10.17
C TYR A 45 -3.93 -1.24 10.86
N TRP A 46 -3.71 -2.56 10.78
CA TRP A 46 -4.63 -3.54 11.37
C TRP A 46 -4.59 -3.59 12.90
N SER A 47 -3.48 -3.18 13.52
CA SER A 47 -3.34 -3.13 14.98
C SER A 47 -3.61 -1.75 15.56
N TYR A 48 -4.01 -0.78 14.74
CA TYR A 48 -4.26 0.58 15.18
C TYR A 48 -5.44 0.62 16.17
N SER A 49 -5.18 1.24 17.33
CA SER A 49 -6.20 1.63 18.31
C SER A 49 -6.05 3.12 18.54
N PRO A 50 -7.13 3.92 18.39
CA PRO A 50 -7.02 5.36 18.55
C PRO A 50 -6.54 5.76 19.94
N LEU A 51 -5.69 6.78 19.99
CA LEU A 51 -5.26 7.48 21.19
C LEU A 51 -5.62 8.96 21.08
N GLU A 52 -5.94 9.59 22.21
CA GLU A 52 -6.08 11.04 22.23
C GLU A 52 -4.76 11.70 21.82
N GLY A 53 -4.85 12.64 20.88
CA GLY A 53 -3.70 13.35 20.33
C GLY A 53 -3.14 12.76 19.04
N ASP A 54 -3.61 11.59 18.59
CA ASP A 54 -3.23 11.08 17.26
C ASP A 54 -3.60 12.09 16.17
N ILE A 55 -2.75 12.24 15.16
CA ILE A 55 -3.02 13.13 14.02
C ILE A 55 -3.42 12.26 12.82
N LEU A 56 -4.61 12.51 12.30
CA LEU A 56 -5.10 11.84 11.09
C LEU A 56 -4.85 12.71 9.87
N PHE A 57 -4.40 12.08 8.80
CA PHE A 57 -4.19 12.70 7.49
C PHE A 57 -5.04 12.00 6.46
N GLN A 58 -5.64 12.75 5.55
CA GLN A 58 -6.41 12.21 4.44
C GLN A 58 -6.23 13.05 3.17
N SER A 59 -6.42 12.40 2.03
CA SER A 59 -6.70 13.08 0.77
C SER A 59 -8.22 13.22 0.65
N LEU A 60 -8.71 14.45 0.55
CA LEU A 60 -10.11 14.71 0.25
C LEU A 60 -10.41 14.41 -1.22
N PRO A 61 -11.69 14.25 -1.62
CA PRO A 61 -12.04 14.03 -3.03
C PRO A 61 -11.42 15.08 -3.95
N HIS A 62 -10.84 14.63 -5.06
CA HIS A 62 -10.11 15.51 -5.98
C HIS A 62 -10.96 16.69 -6.45
N ALA A 63 -10.43 17.89 -6.21
CA ALA A 63 -11.00 19.17 -6.59
C ALA A 63 -9.86 20.17 -6.82
N PRO A 64 -10.10 21.33 -7.47
CA PRO A 64 -9.04 22.30 -7.74
C PRO A 64 -8.24 22.72 -6.49
N LEU A 65 -8.91 22.92 -5.34
CA LEU A 65 -8.25 23.26 -4.08
C LEU A 65 -7.40 22.10 -3.55
N VAL A 66 -7.95 20.89 -3.51
CA VAL A 66 -7.24 19.68 -3.05
C VAL A 66 -5.98 19.44 -3.87
N ASN A 67 -6.11 19.49 -5.20
CA ASN A 67 -4.98 19.29 -6.12
C ASN A 67 -3.92 20.39 -5.96
N ALA A 68 -4.33 21.63 -5.67
CA ALA A 68 -3.40 22.71 -5.40
C ALA A 68 -2.64 22.50 -4.09
N ILE A 69 -3.32 22.06 -3.01
CA ILE A 69 -2.68 21.74 -1.72
C ILE A 69 -1.68 20.59 -1.90
N GLU A 70 -2.10 19.47 -2.46
CA GLU A 70 -1.24 18.30 -2.68
C GLU A 70 -0.06 18.62 -3.61
N GLY A 71 -0.31 19.42 -4.65
CA GLY A 71 0.71 19.85 -5.59
C GLY A 71 1.74 20.81 -5.01
N VAL A 72 1.34 21.82 -4.22
CA VAL A 72 2.27 22.79 -3.63
C VAL A 72 3.03 22.21 -2.42
N SER A 73 2.43 21.25 -1.72
CA SER A 73 3.04 20.61 -0.55
C SER A 73 3.89 19.39 -0.92
N GLU A 74 3.83 18.93 -2.17
CA GLU A 74 4.42 17.66 -2.64
C GLU A 74 4.02 16.47 -1.74
N SER A 75 2.79 16.50 -1.22
CA SER A 75 2.24 15.53 -0.27
C SER A 75 0.96 14.91 -0.82
N PRO A 76 0.68 13.62 -0.56
CA PRO A 76 -0.58 13.00 -0.93
C PRO A 76 -1.75 13.40 -0.01
N TYR A 77 -1.54 14.28 0.97
CA TYR A 77 -2.55 14.67 1.95
C TYR A 77 -2.98 16.13 1.76
N SER A 78 -4.29 16.35 1.76
CA SER A 78 -4.89 17.68 1.62
C SER A 78 -5.60 18.17 2.88
N HIS A 79 -5.81 17.29 3.86
CA HIS A 79 -6.50 17.62 5.10
C HIS A 79 -6.00 16.80 6.30
N CYS A 80 -6.14 17.35 7.49
CA CYS A 80 -5.79 16.69 8.74
C CYS A 80 -6.69 17.11 9.91
N GLY A 81 -6.65 16.31 10.97
CA GLY A 81 -7.34 16.57 12.23
C GLY A 81 -6.68 15.83 13.38
N ILE A 82 -7.08 16.15 14.62
CA ILE A 82 -6.55 15.53 15.84
C ILE A 82 -7.62 14.66 16.50
N VAL A 83 -7.26 13.43 16.85
CA VAL A 83 -8.13 12.50 17.57
C VAL A 83 -8.31 12.98 19.00
N THR A 84 -9.54 12.99 19.46
CA THR A 84 -9.94 13.35 20.81
C THR A 84 -11.02 12.40 21.31
N ARG A 85 -11.20 12.32 22.63
CA ARG A 85 -12.26 11.52 23.23
C ARG A 85 -13.27 12.42 23.91
N GLN A 86 -14.51 12.37 23.44
CA GLN A 86 -15.61 13.16 23.97
C GLN A 86 -16.77 12.24 24.36
N ASP A 87 -17.20 12.32 25.63
CA ASP A 87 -18.27 11.48 26.20
C ASP A 87 -18.05 9.97 25.94
N GLY A 88 -16.79 9.53 26.02
CA GLY A 88 -16.39 8.15 25.80
C GLY A 88 -16.28 7.72 24.33
N ARG A 89 -16.61 8.59 23.37
CA ARG A 89 -16.53 8.35 21.92
C ARG A 89 -15.25 8.95 21.34
N TRP A 90 -14.68 8.28 20.35
CA TRP A 90 -13.62 8.86 19.52
C TRP A 90 -14.23 9.88 18.56
N MET A 91 -13.56 11.01 18.45
CA MET A 91 -13.92 12.12 17.58
C MET A 91 -12.62 12.68 16.97
N VAL A 92 -12.75 13.41 15.87
CA VAL A 92 -11.68 14.17 15.24
C VAL A 92 -12.04 15.64 15.34
N CYS A 93 -11.17 16.43 15.99
CA CYS A 93 -11.24 17.88 15.94
C CYS A 93 -10.53 18.34 14.67
N GLU A 94 -11.26 18.96 13.74
CA GLU A 94 -10.76 19.32 12.42
C GLU A 94 -11.27 20.69 11.97
N SER A 95 -10.63 21.26 10.93
CA SER A 95 -10.99 22.56 10.35
C SER A 95 -11.38 22.42 8.87
N LEU A 96 -12.45 21.70 8.58
CA LEU A 96 -12.91 21.48 7.19
C LEU A 96 -13.82 22.61 6.70
N HIS A 97 -14.90 22.91 7.44
CA HIS A 97 -15.82 24.03 7.17
C HIS A 97 -15.71 25.16 8.22
N GLY A 98 -14.84 24.96 9.19
CA GLY A 98 -14.74 25.63 10.48
C GLY A 98 -14.21 24.63 11.50
N VAL A 99 -13.87 25.06 12.71
CA VAL A 99 -13.40 24.13 13.76
C VAL A 99 -14.58 23.35 14.32
N GLU A 100 -14.61 22.04 14.07
CA GLU A 100 -15.72 21.15 14.43
C GLU A 100 -15.24 19.77 14.90
N MET A 101 -16.17 19.00 15.48
CA MET A 101 -15.93 17.65 16.01
C MET A 101 -16.68 16.64 15.14
N THR A 102 -15.93 15.79 14.44
CA THR A 102 -16.47 14.76 13.55
C THR A 102 -16.26 13.36 14.15
N PRO A 103 -17.27 12.48 14.21
CA PRO A 103 -17.10 11.11 14.66
C PRO A 103 -16.11 10.29 13.82
#